data_AF-A0A9E4XH74-F1
#
_entry.id   AF-A0A9E4XH74-F1
#
_cell.length_a   1.000
_cell.length_b   1.000
_cell.length_c   1.000
_cell.angle_alpha   90.00
_cell.angle_beta   90.00
_cell.angle_gamma   90.00
#
_symmetry.space_group_name_H-M   'P 1'
#
loop_
_entity.id
_entity.type
_entity.pdbx_description
1 polymer ?
#
loop_
_entity_poly.entity_id
_entity_poly.type
_entity_poly.pdbx_seq_one_letter_code
_entity_poly.pdbx_strand_id
1 'polypeptide(L)' 'YVGDSLTDAETARRASVPFVAVLSGVTERHEFADHPVRHVLGSIGELPAILPRVL' A
#
# COMPACT_ATOMS: atom_id res chain seq x y z
N TYR A 1 6.07 -2.60 -2.58
CA TYR A 1 4.92 -3.20 -3.27
C TYR A 1 3.75 -2.27 -3.12
N VAL A 2 3.02 -1.99 -4.20
CA VAL A 2 1.85 -1.08 -4.19
C VAL A 2 0.66 -1.91 -4.68
N GLY A 3 -0.45 -1.88 -3.93
CA GLY A 3 -1.64 -2.68 -4.22
C GLY A 3 -2.85 -2.18 -3.43
N ASP A 4 -4.01 -2.79 -3.66
CA ASP A 4 -5.31 -2.37 -3.14
C ASP A 4 -6.07 -3.49 -2.41
N SER A 5 -5.43 -4.66 -2.22
CA SER A 5 -6.05 -5.82 -1.56
C SER A 5 -5.30 -6.31 -0.32
N LEU A 6 -6.00 -7.05 0.55
CA LEU A 6 -5.36 -7.76 1.67
C LEU A 6 -4.38 -8.85 1.16
N THR A 7 -4.65 -9.43 -0.01
CA THR A 7 -3.75 -10.38 -0.68
C THR A 7 -2.42 -9.73 -1.02
N ASP A 8 -2.42 -8.48 -1.48
CA ASP A 8 -1.20 -7.71 -1.75
C ASP A 8 -0.42 -7.42 -0.47
N ALA A 9 -1.13 -7.03 0.59
CA ALA A 9 -0.54 -6.76 1.89
C ALA A 9 0.14 -8.01 2.46
N GLU A 10 -0.53 -9.17 2.38
CA GLU A 10 0.03 -10.45 2.81
C GLU A 10 1.20 -10.90 1.93
N THR A 11 1.12 -10.68 0.61
CA THR A 11 2.20 -10.98 -0.33
C THR A 11 3.44 -10.16 -0.01
N ALA A 12 3.28 -8.85 0.19
CA ALA A 12 4.36 -7.96 0.56
C ALA A 12 4.99 -8.34 1.92
N ARG A 13 4.15 -8.68 2.91
CA ARG A 13 4.60 -9.14 4.23
C ARG A 13 5.44 -10.42 4.13
N ARG A 14 4.96 -11.42 3.40
CA ARG A 14 5.71 -12.69 3.19
C ARG A 14 7.02 -12.48 2.44
N ALA A 15 7.04 -11.55 1.49
CA ALA A 15 8.25 -11.18 0.76
C ALA A 15 9.17 -10.21 1.53
N SER A 16 8.81 -9.79 2.75
CA SER A 16 9.55 -8.82 3.55
C SER A 16 9.83 -7.49 2.81
N VAL A 17 8.87 -7.03 1.99
CA VAL A 17 8.97 -5.77 1.26
C VAL A 17 7.97 -4.74 1.82
N PRO A 18 8.32 -3.44 1.88
CA PRO A 18 7.38 -2.42 2.31
C PRO A 18 6.13 -2.36 1.42
N PHE A 19 4.96 -2.29 2.05
CA PHE A 19 3.67 -2.22 1.37
C PHE A 19 3.06 -0.81 1.46
N VAL A 20 2.49 -0.34 0.35
CA VAL A 20 1.68 0.88 0.27
C VAL A 20 0.30 0.48 -0.27
N ALA A 21 -0.73 0.72 0.53
CA ALA A 21 -2.12 0.47 0.13
C ALA A 21 -2.67 1.65 -0.67
N VAL A 22 -3.47 1.39 -1.69
CA VAL A 22 -4.17 2.41 -2.48
C VAL A 22 -5.68 2.13 -2.45
N LEU A 23 -6.49 3.10 -2.03
CA LEU A 23 -7.94 2.95 -1.86
C LEU A 23 -8.72 3.11 -3.18
N SER A 24 -8.18 2.58 -4.27
CA SER A 24 -8.85 2.55 -5.59
C SER A 24 -9.66 1.28 -5.83
N GLY A 25 -9.44 0.25 -5.00
CA GLY A 25 -10.16 -1.03 -5.04
C GLY A 25 -11.37 -1.06 -4.11
N VAL A 26 -11.80 -2.28 -3.76
CA VAL A 26 -12.95 -2.51 -2.86
C VAL A 26 -12.55 -2.63 -1.39
N THR A 27 -11.26 -2.83 -1.08
CA THR A 27 -10.77 -2.96 0.29
C THR A 27 -10.78 -1.61 0.98
N GLU A 28 -11.49 -1.51 2.08
CA GLU A 28 -11.58 -0.31 2.89
C GLU A 28 -10.33 -0.11 3.75
N ARG A 29 -10.06 1.16 4.11
CA ARG A 29 -8.92 1.54 4.95
C ARG A 29 -8.82 0.74 6.25
N HIS A 30 -9.95 0.48 6.90
CA HIS A 30 -9.98 -0.17 8.21
C HIS A 30 -9.62 -1.65 8.13
N GLU A 31 -9.81 -2.30 6.97
CA GLU A 31 -9.49 -3.72 6.75
C GLU A 31 -7.97 -3.97 6.74
N PHE A 32 -7.16 -2.94 6.49
CA PHE A 32 -5.70 -3.03 6.54
C PHE A 32 -5.11 -2.94 7.96
N ALA A 33 -5.93 -2.77 9.01
CA ALA A 33 -5.47 -2.51 10.38
C ALA A 33 -4.49 -3.56 10.93
N ASP A 34 -4.64 -4.83 10.51
CA ASP A 34 -3.79 -5.94 10.96
C ASP A 34 -2.55 -6.17 10.09
N HIS A 35 -2.34 -5.36 9.04
CA HIS A 35 -1.20 -5.47 8.14
C HIS A 35 -0.19 -4.33 8.35
N PRO A 36 1.13 -4.60 8.23
CA PRO A 36 2.15 -3.57 8.32
C PRO A 36 2.18 -2.70 7.04
N VAL A 37 1.25 -1.76 6.94
CA VAL A 37 1.14 -0.83 5.81
C VAL A 37 1.98 0.42 6.08
N ARG A 38 2.87 0.77 5.15
CA ARG A 38 3.75 1.95 5.26
C ARG A 38 2.98 3.26 5.00
N HIS A 39 2.12 3.27 3.98
CA HIS A 39 1.26 4.39 3.63
C HIS A 39 -0.07 3.87 3.06
N VAL A 40 -1.16 4.57 3.32
CA VAL A 40 -2.48 4.33 2.71
C VAL A 40 -2.86 5.56 1.90
N LEU A 41 -2.89 5.43 0.59
CA LEU A 41 -3.15 6.50 -0.36
C LEU A 41 -4.62 6.48 -0.79
N GLY A 42 -5.22 7.65 -1.00
CA GLY A 42 -6.57 7.76 -1.57
C GLY A 42 -6.61 7.36 -3.05
N SER A 43 -5.54 7.64 -3.78
CA SER A 43 -5.37 7.28 -5.19
C SER A 43 -3.91 7.03 -5.55
N ILE A 44 -3.67 6.33 -6.66
CA ILE A 44 -2.30 6.11 -7.16
C ILE A 44 -1.58 7.41 -7.53
N GLY A 45 -2.32 8.49 -7.80
CA GLY A 45 -1.77 9.81 -8.10
C GLY A 45 -1.02 10.46 -6.94
N GLU A 46 -1.22 9.99 -5.70
CA GLU A 46 -0.49 10.47 -4.51
C GLU A 46 0.89 9.82 -4.36
N LEU A 47 1.15 8.71 -5.08
CA LEU A 47 2.40 7.95 -4.97
C LEU A 47 3.67 8.81 -5.22
N PRO A 48 3.73 9.73 -6.20
CA PRO A 48 4.93 10.54 -6.43
C PRO A 48 5.36 11.37 -5.21
N ALA A 49 4.44 11.75 -4.32
CA ALA A 49 4.75 12.55 -3.13
C ALA A 49 5.54 11.77 -2.06
N ILE A 50 5.50 10.43 -2.09
CA ILE A 50 6.16 9.56 -1.10
C ILE A 50 7.37 8.79 -1.68
N LEU A 51 7.63 8.94 -2.98
CA LEU A 51 8.81 8.35 -3.59
C LEU A 51 10.06 9.20 -3.27
N PRO A 52 11.20 8.55 -3.01
CA PRO A 52 12.46 9.29 -2.93
C PRO A 52 12.72 9.99 -4.26
N ARG A 53 13.32 11.19 -4.22
CA ARG A 53 13.82 11.83 -5.44
C ARG A 53 14.92 10.95 -6.02
N VAL A 54 14.70 10.47 -7.23
CA VAL A 54 15.75 9.84 -8.02
C VAL A 54 16.40 10.97 -8.81
N LEU A 55 17.70 11.18 -8.58
CA LEU A 55 18.52 12.14 -9.33
C LEU A 55 18.76 11.64 -10.77
#